data_AF-A0A6J4I4V0-F1
#
_entry.id   AF-A0A6J4I4V0-F1
#
_cell.length_a   1.000
_cell.length_b   1.000
_cell.length_c   1.000
_cell.angle_alpha   90.00
_cell.angle_beta   90.00
_cell.angle_gamma   90.00
#
_symmetry.space_group_name_H-M   'P 1'
#
loop_
_entity.id
_entity.type
_entity.pdbx_description
1 polymer ?
#
loop_
_entity_poly.entity_id
_entity_poly.type
_entity_poly.pdbx_seq_one_letter_code
_entity_poly.pdbx_strand_id
1 'polypeptide(L)' 'MPPWKIKKAQAQSRGWSIDGLQQAIGVAAELNADVKGAAASADYALERAVRRIVTIRAET' A
#
# COMPACT_ATOMS: atom_id res chain seq x y z
N MET A 1 8.93 -13.73 14.25
CA MET A 1 8.57 -12.29 14.34
C MET A 1 8.32 -11.97 15.82
N PRO A 2 8.89 -10.91 16.41
CA PRO A 2 8.63 -10.57 17.81
C PRO A 2 7.13 -10.37 18.08
N PRO A 3 6.61 -10.71 19.28
CA PRO A 3 5.18 -10.60 19.58
C PRO A 3 4.57 -9.23 19.28
N TRP A 4 5.33 -8.15 19.51
CA TRP A 4 4.88 -6.79 19.23
C TRP A 4 4.65 -6.51 17.73
N LYS A 5 5.44 -7.13 16.84
CA LYS A 5 5.25 -6.99 15.37
C LYS A 5 3.98 -7.69 14.91
N ILE A 6 3.69 -8.88 15.47
CA ILE A 6 2.47 -9.63 15.18
C ILE A 6 1.25 -8.82 15.59
N LYS A 7 1.24 -8.29 16.83
CA LYS A 7 0.14 -7.44 17.32
C LYS A 7 -0.09 -6.22 16.44
N LYS A 8 1.00 -5.56 15.99
CA LYS A 8 0.92 -4.41 15.07
C LYS A 8 0.31 -4.80 13.73
N ALA A 9 0.78 -5.89 13.12
CA ALA A 9 0.25 -6.38 11.86
C ALA A 9 -1.25 -6.74 11.98
N GLN A 10 -1.63 -7.50 13.01
CA GLN A 10 -3.03 -7.85 13.26
C GLN A 10 -3.92 -6.62 13.44
N ALA A 11 -3.44 -5.58 14.14
CA ALA A 11 -4.19 -4.34 14.29
C ALA A 11 -4.37 -3.61 12.95
N GLN A 12 -3.34 -3.57 12.11
CA GLN A 12 -3.40 -2.95 10.78
C GLN A 12 -4.30 -3.71 9.80
N SER A 13 -4.35 -5.04 9.90
CA SER A 13 -5.16 -5.89 9.01
C SER A 13 -6.67 -5.75 9.19
N ARG A 14 -7.15 -5.27 10.35
CA ARG A 14 -8.60 -5.22 10.67
C ARG A 14 -9.44 -4.39 9.70
N GLY A 15 -8.83 -3.49 8.94
CA GLY A 15 -9.51 -2.62 7.98
C GLY A 15 -9.25 -2.98 6.53
N TRP A 16 -8.88 -4.23 6.23
CA TRP A 16 -8.57 -4.72 4.90
C TRP A 16 -9.29 -6.04 4.63
N SER A 17 -9.91 -6.15 3.46
CA SER A 17 -10.19 -7.44 2.81
C SER A 17 -8.88 -8.05 2.28
N ILE A 18 -8.86 -9.37 2.07
CA ILE A 18 -7.69 -10.06 1.51
C ILE A 18 -7.37 -9.51 0.11
N ASP A 19 -8.39 -9.41 -0.73
CA ASP A 19 -8.29 -8.91 -2.10
C ASP A 19 -7.80 -7.45 -2.13
N GLY A 20 -8.36 -6.59 -1.28
CA GLY A 20 -7.93 -5.20 -1.18
C GLY A 20 -6.47 -5.07 -0.73
N LEU A 21 -6.05 -5.90 0.23
CA LEU A 21 -4.66 -5.91 0.69
C LEU A 21 -3.69 -6.36 -0.41
N GLN A 22 -4.03 -7.40 -1.18
CA GLN A 22 -3.21 -7.88 -2.29
C GLN A 22 -3.02 -6.80 -3.36
N GLN A 23 -4.11 -6.11 -3.73
CA GLN A 23 -4.05 -5.01 -4.68
C GLN A 23 -3.21 -3.84 -4.16
N ALA A 24 -3.39 -3.45 -2.89
CA ALA A 24 -2.63 -2.36 -2.29
C ALA A 24 -1.11 -2.67 -2.21
N ILE A 25 -0.73 -3.92 -1.96
CA ILE A 25 0.67 -4.36 -2.01
C ILE A 25 1.24 -4.21 -3.44
N GLY A 26 0.46 -4.54 -4.47
CA GLY A 26 0.85 -4.32 -5.87
C GLY A 26 1.13 -2.83 -6.16
N VAL A 27 0.24 -1.93 -5.72
CA VAL A 27 0.44 -0.48 -5.86
C VAL A 27 1.71 -0.01 -5.14
N ALA A 28 2.00 -0.53 -3.94
CA ALA A 28 3.22 -0.20 -3.22
C ALA A 28 4.50 -0.70 -3.93
N ALA A 29 4.43 -1.86 -4.59
CA ALA A 29 5.54 -2.40 -5.38
C ALA A 29 5.81 -1.54 -6.63
N GLU A 30 4.75 -1.12 -7.34
CA GLU A 30 4.85 -0.16 -8.46
C GLU A 30 5.49 1.16 -8.00
N LEU A 31 5.02 1.72 -6.88
CA LEU A 31 5.57 2.96 -6.32
C LEU A 31 7.07 2.85 -6.02
N ASN A 32 7.54 1.70 -5.48
CA ASN A 32 8.96 1.50 -5.22
C ASN A 32 9.80 1.58 -6.50
N ALA A 33 9.28 1.16 -7.65
CA ALA A 33 9.96 1.36 -8.93
C ALA A 33 9.91 2.84 -9.35
N ASP A 34 8.73 3.47 -9.24
CA ASP A 34 8.51 4.88 -9.61
C ASP A 34 9.50 5.81 -8.88
N VAL A 35 9.63 5.68 -7.56
CA VAL A 35 10.54 6.53 -6.75
C VAL A 35 12.02 6.22 -6.96
N LYS A 36 12.35 5.10 -7.60
CA LYS A 36 13.72 4.73 -8.00
C LYS A 36 14.09 5.20 -9.42
N GLY A 37 13.27 6.09 -9.99
CA GLY A 37 13.55 6.73 -11.28
C GLY A 37 12.77 6.15 -12.45
N ALA A 38 11.81 5.24 -12.21
CA ALA A 38 10.90 4.79 -13.28
C ALA A 38 9.82 5.84 -13.62
N ALA A 39 9.53 6.77 -12.71
CA ALA A 39 8.57 7.85 -12.93
C ALA A 39 9.27 9.19 -13.19
N ALA A 40 8.60 10.05 -13.98
CA ALA A 40 9.05 11.41 -14.26
C ALA A 40 8.99 12.33 -13.02
N SER A 41 8.10 12.04 -12.06
CA SER A 41 7.99 12.74 -10.79
C SER A 41 7.68 11.74 -9.67
N ALA A 42 8.61 11.61 -8.72
CA ALA A 42 8.45 10.74 -7.56
C ALA A 42 7.34 11.23 -6.62
N ASP A 43 7.22 12.56 -6.45
CA ASP A 43 6.19 13.17 -5.60
C ASP A 43 4.79 12.87 -6.12
N TYR A 44 4.57 13.07 -7.43
CA TYR A 44 3.29 12.75 -8.05
C TYR A 44 2.99 11.24 -8.00
N ALA A 45 4.00 10.39 -8.21
CA ALA A 45 3.84 8.94 -8.10
C ALA A 45 3.38 8.53 -6.70
N LEU A 46 3.95 9.13 -5.65
CA LEU A 46 3.54 8.91 -4.26
C LEU A 46 2.10 9.34 -4.02
N GLU A 47 1.71 10.55 -4.43
CA GLU A 47 0.34 11.04 -4.28
C GLU A 47 -0.67 10.12 -4.97
N ARG A 48 -0.37 9.72 -6.21
CA ARG A 48 -1.19 8.80 -7.00
C ARG A 48 -1.33 7.44 -6.33
N ALA A 49 -0.24 6.89 -5.80
CA ALA A 49 -0.24 5.61 -5.10
C ALA A 49 -1.08 5.66 -3.82
N VAL A 50 -0.97 6.74 -3.02
CA VAL A 50 -1.77 6.90 -1.80
C VAL A 50 -3.27 6.97 -2.13
N ARG A 51 -3.66 7.75 -3.15
CA ARG A 51 -5.06 7.82 -3.60
C ARG A 51 -5.59 6.43 -4.00
N ARG A 52 -4.83 5.69 -4.82
CA ARG A 52 -5.19 4.32 -5.24
C ARG A 52 -5.37 3.38 -4.05
N ILE A 53 -4.44 3.37 -3.10
CA ILE A 53 -4.51 2.51 -1.90
C ILE A 53 -5.74 2.84 -1.04
N VAL A 54 -6.07 4.12 -0.87
CA VAL A 54 -7.26 4.54 -0.12
C VAL A 54 -8.55 4.13 -0.84
N THR A 55 -8.61 4.31 -2.16
CA THR A 55 -9.74 3.85 -2.98
C THR A 55 -9.94 2.34 -2.88
N ILE A 56 -8.88 1.54 -3.07
CA ILE A 56 -8.94 0.08 -2.93
C ILE A 56 -9.51 -0.31 -1.56
N ARG A 57 -9.06 0.35 -0.49
CA ARG A 57 -9.54 0.08 0.87
C ARG A 57 -11.01 0.43 1.10
N ALA A 58 -11.54 1.42 0.38
CA ALA A 58 -12.93 1.85 0.52
C ALA A 58 -13.90 1.00 -0.31
N GLU A 59 -13.41 0.44 -1.43
CA GLU A 59 -14.25 -0.23 -2.43
C GLU A 59 -14.22 -1.77 -2.35
N THR A 60 -13.31 -2.34 -1.54
CA THR A 60 -13.12 -3.81 -1.41
C THR A 60 -13.42 -4.32 -0.01
#